data_AF-A0A944VID5-F1
#
_entry.id   AF-A0A944VID5-F1
#
_cell.length_a   1.000
_cell.length_b   1.000
_cell.length_c   1.000
_cell.angle_alpha   90.00
_cell.angle_beta   90.00
_cell.angle_gamma   90.00
#
_symmetry.space_group_name_H-M   'P 1'
#
loop_
_entity.id
_entity.type
_entity.pdbx_description
1 polymer ?
#
loop_
_entity_poly.entity_id
_entity_poly.type
_entity_poly.pdbx_seq_one_letter_code
_entity_poly.pdbx_strand_id
1 'polypeptide(L)'
;MNIHAFFLWLFGSFLFFVLEIGHPGLCFFLAFSFGSLAGAFASLVYPGLTVQLYWYVGVTLVSFFLLRHFVRHSNKATMPETNIQALIGKLALVVSEISDNQPGQVQVGGERWRARSVNSKTIRHGSQVRINFIKGATVFVTTIQEGESQKL
;
A
#
# COMPACT_ATOMS: atom_id res chain seq x y z
N MET A 1 28.63 -34.90 -11.90
CA MET A 1 28.35 -33.90 -10.85
C MET A 1 29.29 -32.73 -11.04
N ASN A 2 28.76 -31.56 -11.39
CA ASN A 2 29.59 -30.39 -11.73
C ASN A 2 29.71 -29.47 -10.51
N ILE A 3 30.66 -29.77 -9.62
CA ILE A 3 30.86 -29.03 -8.37
C ILE A 3 31.24 -27.57 -8.63
N HIS A 4 32.04 -27.29 -9.67
CA HIS A 4 32.38 -25.92 -10.07
C HIS A 4 31.15 -25.11 -10.52
N ALA A 5 30.23 -25.75 -11.26
CA ALA A 5 28.99 -25.11 -11.68
C ALA A 5 28.07 -24.83 -10.49
N PHE A 6 28.02 -25.75 -9.51
CA PHE A 6 27.24 -25.58 -8.28
C PHE A 6 27.67 -24.32 -7.52
N PHE A 7 28.98 -24.12 -7.27
CA PHE A 7 29.48 -22.94 -6.58
C PHE A 7 29.23 -21.64 -7.37
N LEU A 8 29.33 -21.67 -8.70
CA LEU A 8 29.01 -20.53 -9.56
C LEU A 8 27.54 -20.10 -9.43
N TRP A 9 26.61 -21.06 -9.52
CA TRP A 9 25.17 -20.81 -9.37
C TRP A 9 24.82 -20.34 -7.95
N LEU A 10 25.48 -20.88 -6.93
CA LEU A 10 25.27 -20.49 -5.53
C LEU A 10 25.78 -19.06 -5.25
N PHE A 11 26.96 -18.71 -5.78
CA PHE A 11 27.48 -17.34 -5.72
C PHE A 11 26.56 -16.35 -6.44
N GLY A 12 26.06 -16.72 -7.63
CA GLY A 12 25.08 -15.92 -8.36
C GLY A 12 23.79 -15.69 -7.56
N SER A 13 23.27 -16.73 -6.92
CA SER A 13 22.06 -16.66 -6.07
C SER A 13 22.25 -15.67 -4.91
N PHE A 14 23.40 -15.75 -4.23
CA PHE A 14 23.73 -14.85 -3.13
C PHE A 14 23.91 -13.40 -3.60
N LEU A 15 24.58 -13.19 -4.74
CA LEU A 15 24.76 -11.86 -5.33
C LEU A 15 23.41 -11.20 -5.64
N PHE A 16 22.49 -11.93 -6.27
CA PHE A 16 21.13 -11.42 -6.55
C PHE A 16 20.35 -11.12 -5.27
N PHE A 17 20.53 -11.93 -4.22
CA PHE A 17 19.89 -11.68 -2.93
C PHE A 17 20.37 -10.37 -2.29
N VAL A 18 21.67 -10.08 -2.34
CA VAL A 18 22.22 -8.80 -1.86
C VAL A 18 21.74 -7.62 -2.70
N LEU A 19 21.67 -7.78 -4.03
CA LEU A 19 21.18 -6.73 -4.94
C LEU A 19 19.73 -6.32 -4.68
N GLU A 20 18.89 -7.25 -4.21
CA GLU A 20 17.49 -6.97 -3.85
C GLU A 20 17.37 -5.90 -2.76
N ILE A 21 18.32 -5.82 -1.82
CA ILE A 21 18.32 -4.83 -0.73
C ILE A 21 18.35 -3.39 -1.29
N GLY A 22 18.99 -3.18 -2.44
CA GLY A 22 19.06 -1.87 -3.10
C GLY A 22 17.81 -1.48 -3.87
N HIS A 23 16.89 -2.42 -4.16
CA HIS A 23 15.71 -2.19 -4.99
C HIS A 23 14.40 -2.69 -4.35
N PRO A 24 14.04 -2.20 -3.15
CA PRO A 24 12.81 -2.60 -2.49
C PRO A 24 11.60 -2.13 -3.31
N GLY A 25 10.87 -3.06 -3.93
CA GLY A 25 9.59 -2.77 -4.58
C GLY A 25 9.26 -3.62 -5.81
N LEU A 26 10.26 -4.22 -6.45
CA LEU A 26 10.03 -5.08 -7.62
C LEU A 26 10.24 -6.57 -7.31
N CYS A 27 10.95 -6.91 -6.23
CA CYS A 27 11.33 -8.30 -5.88
C CYS A 27 11.96 -9.06 -7.07
N PHE A 28 12.48 -8.32 -8.05
CA PHE A 28 12.94 -8.85 -9.33
C PHE A 28 14.20 -9.68 -9.12
N PHE A 29 15.14 -9.19 -8.31
CA PHE A 29 16.38 -9.90 -8.04
C PHE A 29 16.14 -11.13 -7.16
N LEU A 30 15.13 -11.10 -6.30
CA LEU A 30 14.71 -12.27 -5.53
C LEU A 30 14.27 -13.45 -6.43
N ALA A 31 13.50 -13.19 -7.49
CA ALA A 31 13.09 -14.23 -8.44
C ALA A 31 14.28 -14.86 -9.18
N PHE A 32 15.27 -14.04 -9.56
CA PHE A 32 16.53 -14.50 -10.14
C PHE A 32 17.36 -15.32 -9.15
N SER A 33 17.35 -14.95 -7.86
CA SER A 33 18.03 -15.71 -6.80
C SER A 33 17.46 -17.13 -6.65
N PHE A 34 16.13 -17.27 -6.65
CA PHE A 34 15.46 -18.58 -6.63
C PHE A 34 15.72 -19.40 -7.89
N GLY A 35 15.70 -18.79 -9.08
CA GLY A 35 16.10 -19.45 -10.31
C GLY A 35 17.52 -20.00 -10.24
N SER A 36 18.47 -19.18 -9.77
CA SER A 36 19.88 -19.53 -9.64
C SER A 36 20.09 -20.69 -8.67
N LEU A 37 19.38 -20.67 -7.55
CA LEU A 37 19.38 -21.76 -6.58
C LEU A 37 18.88 -23.07 -7.19
N ALA A 38 17.81 -23.01 -7.97
CA ALA A 38 17.28 -24.17 -8.67
C ALA A 38 18.29 -24.72 -9.70
N GLY A 39 18.97 -23.84 -10.45
CA GLY A 39 20.07 -24.21 -11.36
C GLY A 39 21.25 -24.90 -10.64
N ALA A 40 21.58 -24.47 -9.42
CA ALA A 40 22.58 -25.12 -8.59
C ALA A 40 22.17 -26.57 -8.25
N PHE A 41 20.93 -26.79 -7.81
CA PHE A 41 20.45 -28.16 -7.56
C PHE A 41 20.44 -29.02 -8.83
N ALA A 42 20.06 -28.44 -9.97
CA ALA A 42 20.11 -29.13 -11.26
C ALA A 42 21.54 -29.54 -11.65
N SER A 43 22.58 -28.77 -11.29
CA SER A 43 23.97 -29.10 -11.61
C SER A 43 24.56 -30.27 -10.80
N LEU A 44 23.92 -30.64 -9.68
CA LEU A 44 24.28 -31.83 -8.90
C LEU A 44 23.82 -33.10 -9.61
N VAL A 45 22.60 -33.08 -10.15
CA VAL A 45 21.96 -34.24 -10.78
C VAL A 45 22.32 -34.36 -12.27
N TYR A 46 22.40 -33.25 -12.98
CA TYR A 46 22.59 -33.22 -14.44
C TYR A 46 23.90 -32.50 -14.83
N PRO A 47 24.79 -33.15 -15.60
CA PRO A 47 26.03 -32.53 -16.07
C PRO A 47 25.83 -31.55 -17.24
N GLY A 48 24.65 -31.51 -17.87
CA GLY A 48 24.38 -30.66 -19.03
C GLY A 48 24.04 -29.21 -18.67
N LEU A 49 24.80 -28.27 -19.21
CA LEU A 49 24.59 -26.82 -19.00
C LEU A 49 23.23 -26.36 -19.56
N THR A 50 22.75 -27.00 -20.64
CA THR A 50 21.43 -26.79 -21.22
C THR A 50 20.29 -27.07 -20.23
N VAL A 51 20.37 -28.18 -19.49
CA VAL A 51 19.33 -28.58 -18.52
C VAL A 51 19.30 -27.59 -17.34
N GLN A 52 20.47 -27.13 -16.89
CA GLN A 52 20.59 -26.13 -15.83
C GLN A 52 19.92 -24.80 -16.23
N LEU A 53 20.16 -24.33 -17.46
CA LEU A 53 19.54 -23.12 -18.02
C LEU A 53 18.02 -23.24 -18.14
N TYR A 54 17.51 -24.38 -18.64
CA TYR A 54 16.06 -24.59 -18.72
C TYR A 54 15.39 -24.50 -17.35
N TRP A 55 16.02 -25.12 -16.34
CA TRP A 55 15.49 -25.09 -14.98
C TRP A 55 15.58 -23.70 -14.36
N TYR A 56 16.70 -23.01 -14.55
CA TYR A 56 16.90 -21.62 -14.13
C TYR A 56 15.82 -20.69 -14.69
N VAL A 57 15.64 -20.70 -16.01
CA VAL A 57 14.66 -19.86 -16.70
C VAL A 57 13.24 -20.23 -16.26
N GLY A 58 12.91 -21.52 -16.23
CA GLY A 58 11.59 -22.01 -15.81
C GLY A 58 11.21 -21.55 -14.40
N VAL A 59 12.09 -21.75 -13.42
CA VAL A 59 11.83 -21.34 -12.03
C VAL A 59 11.76 -19.83 -11.90
N THR A 60 12.63 -19.09 -12.60
CA THR A 60 12.60 -17.62 -12.58
C THR A 60 11.25 -17.08 -13.10
N LEU A 61 10.76 -17.60 -14.23
CA LEU A 61 9.45 -17.22 -14.81
C LEU A 61 8.28 -17.53 -13.87
N VAL A 62 8.27 -18.73 -13.27
CA VAL A 62 7.24 -19.13 -12.30
C VAL A 62 7.28 -18.21 -11.08
N SER A 63 8.48 -17.92 -10.57
CA SER A 63 8.66 -17.02 -9.44
C SER A 63 8.17 -15.60 -9.77
N PHE A 64 8.41 -15.08 -10.98
CA PHE A 64 7.85 -13.80 -11.43
C PHE A 64 6.33 -13.78 -11.42
N PHE A 65 5.70 -14.84 -11.92
CA PHE A 65 4.25 -14.93 -11.96
C PHE A 65 3.64 -14.93 -10.55
N LEU A 66 4.22 -15.73 -9.65
CA LEU A 66 3.81 -15.79 -8.24
C LEU A 66 3.99 -14.46 -7.54
N LEU A 67 5.15 -13.83 -7.73
CA LEU A 67 5.49 -12.55 -7.10
C LEU A 67 4.57 -11.42 -7.59
N ARG A 68 4.27 -11.38 -8.89
CA ARG A 68 3.31 -10.43 -9.46
C ARG A 68 1.89 -10.68 -8.95
N HIS A 69 1.48 -11.94 -8.81
CA HIS A 69 0.17 -12.29 -8.26
C HIS A 69 0.06 -11.87 -6.79
N PHE A 70 1.08 -12.17 -5.98
CA PHE A 70 1.09 -11.90 -4.55
C PHE A 70 1.19 -10.40 -4.24
N VAL A 71 2.07 -9.66 -4.92
CA VAL A 71 2.20 -8.20 -4.74
C VAL A 71 0.93 -7.48 -5.14
N ARG A 72 0.27 -7.88 -6.25
CA ARG A 72 -1.01 -7.28 -6.66
C ARG A 72 -2.13 -7.55 -5.64
N HIS A 73 -2.09 -8.67 -4.94
CA HIS A 73 -3.07 -8.99 -3.91
C HIS A 73 -2.74 -8.33 -2.56
N SER A 74 -1.46 -8.11 -2.27
CA SER A 74 -0.97 -7.44 -1.06
C SER A 74 -1.06 -5.91 -1.16
N ASN A 75 -1.14 -5.35 -2.38
CA ASN A 75 -1.45 -3.94 -2.64
C ASN A 75 -2.97 -3.63 -2.64
N LYS A 76 -3.77 -4.44 -1.95
CA LYS A 76 -4.82 -3.85 -1.10
C LYS A 76 -4.13 -3.24 0.12
N ALA A 77 -3.21 -2.31 -0.12
CA ALA A 77 -2.80 -1.34 0.87
C ALA A 77 -4.04 -0.47 1.09
N THR A 78 -4.89 -0.96 1.98
CA THR A 78 -5.67 -0.14 2.90
C THR A 78 -4.94 1.19 3.02
N MET A 79 -5.58 2.26 2.53
CA MET A 79 -5.17 3.62 2.90
C MET A 79 -4.86 3.62 4.40
N PRO A 80 -3.94 4.44 4.92
CA PRO A 80 -3.70 4.50 6.37
C PRO A 80 -4.98 4.95 7.09
N GLU A 81 -5.86 3.98 7.38
CA GLU A 81 -7.21 4.16 7.88
C GLU A 81 -7.20 4.43 9.39
N THR A 82 -6.07 4.22 10.07
CA THR A 82 -5.97 4.37 11.51
C THR A 82 -6.13 5.82 11.99
N ASN A 83 -5.71 6.83 11.22
CA ASN A 83 -5.93 8.24 11.61
C ASN A 83 -7.21 8.82 10.95
N ILE A 84 -7.50 8.43 9.71
CA ILE A 84 -8.63 8.96 8.95
C ILE A 84 -9.97 8.46 9.52
N GLN A 85 -10.11 7.18 9.86
CA GLN A 85 -11.36 6.68 10.43
C GLN A 85 -11.61 7.21 11.84
N ALA A 86 -10.56 7.52 12.61
CA ALA A 86 -10.69 8.13 13.93
C ALA A 86 -11.27 9.56 13.91
N LEU A 87 -11.33 10.19 12.74
CA LEU A 87 -11.98 11.48 12.53
C LEU A 87 -13.51 11.34 12.32
N ILE A 88 -14.01 10.16 11.97
CA ILE A 88 -15.43 9.91 11.77
C ILE A 88 -16.15 9.96 13.12
N GLY A 89 -17.23 10.75 13.21
CA GLY A 89 -17.97 10.99 14.45
C GLY A 89 -17.40 12.09 15.34
N LYS A 90 -16.18 12.59 15.09
CA LYS A 90 -15.61 13.71 15.85
C LYS A 90 -16.24 15.05 15.45
N LEU A 91 -16.25 15.96 16.44
CA LEU A 91 -16.60 17.35 16.24
C LEU A 91 -15.44 18.10 15.59
N ALA A 92 -15.77 18.88 14.58
CA ALA A 92 -14.86 19.69 13.79
C ALA A 92 -15.30 21.15 13.83
N LEU A 93 -14.34 22.07 13.83
CA LEU A 93 -14.62 23.51 13.78
C LEU A 93 -14.43 24.02 12.35
N VAL A 94 -15.42 24.72 11.80
CA VAL A 94 -15.34 25.28 10.44
C VAL A 94 -14.39 26.49 10.42
N VAL A 95 -13.23 26.34 9.77
CA VAL A 95 -12.21 27.39 9.61
C VAL A 95 -12.35 28.14 8.29
N SER A 96 -13.06 27.58 7.32
CA SER A 96 -13.46 28.29 6.11
C SER A 96 -14.89 27.92 5.80
N GLU A 97 -15.71 28.94 5.51
CA GLU A 97 -17.12 28.77 5.19
C GLU A 97 -17.31 27.70 4.12
N ILE A 98 -18.24 26.78 4.39
CA ILE A 98 -18.60 25.71 3.46
C ILE A 98 -19.87 26.17 2.76
N SER A 99 -19.78 26.46 1.47
CA SER A 99 -20.93 26.78 0.62
C SER A 99 -21.19 25.63 -0.33
N ASP A 100 -22.40 25.53 -0.88
CA ASP A 100 -22.74 24.49 -1.86
C ASP A 100 -21.82 24.56 -3.11
N ASN A 101 -21.39 25.77 -3.47
CA ASN A 101 -20.55 26.02 -4.65
C ASN A 101 -19.04 25.96 -4.37
N GLN A 102 -18.61 26.01 -3.09
CA GLN A 102 -17.18 26.03 -2.73
C GLN A 102 -16.86 25.12 -1.53
N PRO A 103 -15.90 24.18 -1.65
CA PRO A 103 -15.47 23.37 -0.53
C PRO A 103 -14.77 24.25 0.52
N GLY A 104 -15.24 24.16 1.76
CA GLY A 104 -14.61 24.86 2.88
C GLY A 104 -13.53 24.02 3.55
N GLN A 105 -13.10 24.46 4.73
CA GLN A 105 -12.12 23.77 5.56
C GLN A 105 -12.61 23.65 6.98
N VAL A 106 -12.37 22.51 7.60
CA VAL A 106 -12.65 22.25 9.02
C VAL A 106 -11.36 21.86 9.73
N GLN A 107 -11.26 22.19 11.01
CA GLN A 107 -10.17 21.79 11.87
C GLN A 107 -10.64 20.73 12.86
N VAL A 108 -9.90 19.62 12.92
CA VAL A 108 -10.13 18.53 13.88
C VAL A 108 -8.82 18.12 14.52
N GLY A 109 -8.76 18.11 15.85
CA GLY A 109 -7.54 17.72 16.57
C GLY A 109 -6.31 18.56 16.22
N GLY A 110 -6.49 19.79 15.74
CA GLY A 110 -5.42 20.69 15.32
C GLY A 110 -5.09 20.67 13.82
N GLU A 111 -5.54 19.67 13.06
CA GLU A 111 -5.29 19.54 11.61
C GLU A 111 -6.43 20.13 10.77
N ARG A 112 -6.10 20.78 9.65
CA ARG A 112 -7.09 21.34 8.71
C ARG A 112 -7.40 20.36 7.59
N TRP A 113 -8.68 20.08 7.39
CA TRP A 113 -9.21 19.15 6.41
C TRP A 113 -10.19 19.87 5.48
N ARG A 114 -10.21 19.49 4.20
CA ARG A 114 -11.22 19.99 3.25
C ARG A 114 -12.57 19.41 3.59
N ALA A 115 -13.60 20.25 3.71
CA ALA A 115 -14.93 19.84 4.11
C ALA A 115 -15.99 20.19 3.08
N ARG A 116 -16.97 19.29 2.93
CA ARG A 116 -18.19 19.53 2.16
C ARG A 116 -19.41 19.21 3.01
N SER A 117 -20.46 20.02 2.86
CA SER A 117 -21.75 19.81 3.52
C SER A 117 -22.46 18.62 2.88
N VAL A 118 -22.97 17.68 3.68
CA VAL A 118 -23.75 16.54 3.18
C VAL A 118 -25.10 16.99 2.63
N ASN A 119 -25.70 18.02 3.23
CA ASN A 119 -27.06 18.47 2.93
C ASN A 119 -27.10 19.73 2.06
N SER A 120 -26.01 20.08 1.37
CA SER A 120 -25.88 21.33 0.60
C SER A 120 -26.24 22.61 1.39
N LYS A 121 -26.20 22.53 2.72
CA LYS A 121 -26.42 23.68 3.60
C LYS A 121 -25.13 24.47 3.72
N THR A 122 -25.22 25.79 3.54
CA THR A 122 -24.13 26.71 3.84
C THR A 122 -23.82 26.70 5.33
N ILE A 123 -22.58 26.38 5.69
CA ILE A 123 -22.10 26.35 7.07
C ILE A 123 -21.10 27.48 7.27
N ARG A 124 -21.48 28.44 8.13
CA ARG A 124 -20.66 29.62 8.43
C ARG A 124 -19.37 29.26 9.18
N HIS A 125 -18.35 30.10 8.98
CA HIS A 125 -17.12 30.08 9.76
C HIS A 125 -17.39 30.08 11.27
N GLY A 126 -16.65 29.26 12.02
CA GLY A 126 -16.79 29.12 13.47
C GLY A 126 -17.86 28.13 13.94
N SER A 127 -18.67 27.58 13.03
CA SER A 127 -19.67 26.57 13.39
C SER A 127 -19.02 25.24 13.78
N GLN A 128 -19.59 24.54 14.77
CA GLN A 128 -19.24 23.15 15.05
C GLN A 128 -20.04 22.21 14.14
N VAL A 129 -19.35 21.22 13.58
CA VAL A 129 -19.94 20.22 12.68
C VAL A 129 -19.46 18.83 13.06
N ARG A 130 -20.28 17.80 12.79
CA ARG A 130 -19.92 16.39 13.00
C ARG A 130 -19.49 15.78 11.66
N ILE A 131 -18.37 15.07 11.65
CA ILE A 131 -17.92 14.32 10.46
C ILE A 131 -18.75 13.03 10.36
N ASN A 132 -19.46 12.85 9.25
CA ASN A 132 -20.26 11.65 9.00
C ASN A 132 -19.45 10.57 8.29
N PHE A 133 -18.68 10.95 7.26
CA PHE A 133 -17.85 10.04 6.50
C PHE A 133 -16.76 10.80 5.74
N ILE A 134 -15.78 10.08 5.22
CA ILE A 134 -14.63 10.64 4.53
C ILE A 134 -14.54 9.99 3.15
N LYS A 135 -14.34 10.80 2.11
CA LYS A 135 -14.15 10.32 0.74
C LYS A 135 -12.86 10.89 0.18
N GLY A 136 -11.82 10.05 0.13
CA GLY A 136 -10.46 10.49 -0.22
C GLY A 136 -9.94 11.51 0.80
N ALA A 137 -9.48 12.67 0.32
CA ALA A 137 -8.96 13.75 1.17
C ALA A 137 -10.03 14.81 1.56
N THR A 138 -11.32 14.50 1.40
CA THR A 138 -12.42 15.41 1.72
C THR A 138 -13.35 14.78 2.76
N VAL A 139 -13.60 15.52 3.85
CA VAL A 139 -14.52 15.12 4.91
C VAL A 139 -15.92 15.65 4.63
N PHE A 140 -16.93 14.82 4.89
CA PHE A 140 -18.33 15.17 4.71
C PHE A 140 -18.95 15.42 6.08
N VAL A 141 -19.49 16.63 6.26
CA VAL A 141 -19.92 17.13 7.57
C VAL A 141 -21.38 17.54 7.57
N THR A 142 -22.01 17.39 8.73
CA THR A 142 -23.36 17.91 9.02
C THR A 142 -23.33 18.83 10.21
N THR A 143 -24.16 19.88 10.19
CA THR A 143 -24.34 20.73 11.36
C THR A 143 -24.98 19.91 12.48
N ILE A 144 -24.44 20.02 13.69
CA ILE A 144 -25.11 19.48 14.88
C ILE A 144 -26.38 20.31 15.09
N GLN A 145 -27.55 19.70 14.89
CA GLN A 145 -28.80 20.28 15.36
C GLN A 145 -28.78 20.13 16.89
N GLU A 146 -29.11 21.21 17.57
CA GLU A 146 -29.04 21.42 19.02
C GLU A 146 -30.11 20.58 19.77
N GLY A 147 -30.05 19.25 19.62
CA GLY A 147 -31.00 18.29 20.19
C GLY A 147 -30.36 17.12 20.94
N GLU A 148 -29.03 17.04 21.01
CA GLU A 148 -28.29 15.96 21.70
C GLU A 148 -27.59 16.40 23.01
N SER A 149 -27.90 17.59 23.55
CA SER A 149 -27.39 18.06 24.86
C SER A 149 -28.09 17.44 26.09
N GLN A 150 -28.94 16.41 25.93
CA GLN A 150 -29.76 15.87 27.03
C GLN A 150 -29.63 14.38 27.33
N LYS A 151 -28.65 13.66 26.78
CA LYS A 151 -28.31 12.34 27.32
C LYS A 151 -26.86 12.31 27.77
N LEU A 152 -26.71 12.86 28.97
CA LEU A 152 -25.64 12.65 29.92
C LEU A 152 -25.29 11.15 30.05
#